data_AF-A0A519M7C7-F1
#
_entry.id   AF-A0A519M7C7-F1
#
_cell.length_a   1.000
_cell.length_b   1.000
_cell.length_c   1.000
_cell.angle_alpha   90.00
_cell.angle_beta   90.00
_cell.angle_gamma   90.00
#
_symmetry.space_group_name_H-M   'P 1'
#
loop_
_entity.id
_entity.type
_entity.pdbx_description
1 polymer ?
#
loop_
_entity_poly.entity_id
_entity_poly.type
_entity_poly.pdbx_seq_one_letter_code
_entity_poly.pdbx_strand_id
1 'polypeptide(L)'
;LQSMNTDIVSSQGTAISDALELSASFFDNPQTSKLVILVSDGEDHGSGSEEAAEEARKKGMKLITVGVGTEKGGPIPIKRNGVIESFKRDNDGEVVVTKLYPDALKRIAERTKGGYVYGGSTREVSEYVKNALENIEKTEFESKQVAEYQSQYQWFLGIAFVLLLLEIFLLERRTAWIRKLNLFNEKE
;
A
#
# COMPACT_ATOMS: atom_id res chain seq x y z
N LEU A 1 20.57 2.37 -13.72
CA LEU A 1 20.86 1.24 -12.79
C LEU A 1 22.33 0.76 -12.81
N GLN A 2 23.18 1.17 -13.77
CA GLN A 2 24.60 0.73 -13.83
C GLN A 2 25.57 1.40 -12.83
N SER A 3 25.09 2.25 -11.92
CA SER A 3 25.94 3.07 -11.03
C SER A 3 25.90 2.64 -9.56
N MET A 4 25.32 1.50 -9.21
CA MET A 4 25.34 0.99 -7.83
C MET A 4 26.50 0.00 -7.64
N ASN A 5 27.36 0.30 -6.67
CA ASN A 5 28.48 -0.51 -6.21
C ASN A 5 28.45 -0.50 -4.66
N THR A 6 28.82 -1.61 -4.03
CA THR A 6 29.04 -1.74 -2.58
C THR A 6 30.02 -0.71 -2.00
N ASP A 7 30.95 -0.16 -2.80
CA ASP A 7 31.91 0.86 -2.35
C ASP A 7 31.29 2.26 -2.16
N ILE A 8 30.03 2.46 -2.58
CA ILE A 8 29.32 3.75 -2.45
C ILE A 8 28.78 3.96 -1.03
N VAL A 9 28.61 2.89 -0.27
CA VAL A 9 28.09 2.93 1.10
C VAL A 9 29.24 2.74 2.09
N SER A 10 29.47 3.74 2.95
CA SER A 10 30.62 3.81 3.86
C SER A 10 30.50 2.92 5.10
N SER A 11 29.28 2.47 5.43
CA SER A 11 29.01 1.55 6.53
C SER A 11 28.64 0.18 5.99
N GLN A 12 29.35 -0.86 6.41
CA GLN A 12 29.02 -2.25 6.09
C GLN A 12 28.12 -2.85 7.18
N GLY A 13 27.09 -3.60 6.78
CA GLY A 13 26.09 -4.21 7.66
C GLY A 13 24.70 -4.19 7.01
N THR A 14 23.72 -4.87 7.63
CA THR A 14 22.35 -4.92 7.12
C THR A 14 21.41 -4.14 8.04
N ALA A 15 21.05 -2.92 7.63
CA ALA A 15 20.14 -2.05 8.37
C ALA A 15 18.73 -2.07 7.76
N ILE A 16 18.00 -3.17 7.96
CA ILE A 16 16.62 -3.30 7.43
C ILE A 16 15.70 -2.25 8.04
N SER A 17 15.82 -1.97 9.33
CA SER A 17 15.03 -0.93 10.02
C SER A 17 15.21 0.44 9.36
N ASP A 18 16.46 0.88 9.18
CA ASP A 18 16.79 2.17 8.56
C ASP A 18 16.28 2.24 7.12
N ALA A 19 16.39 1.14 6.37
CA ALA A 19 15.86 1.06 5.01
C ALA A 19 14.33 1.21 4.96
N LEU A 20 13.60 0.63 5.91
CA LEU A 20 12.15 0.78 6.02
C LEU A 20 11.74 2.19 6.44
N GLU A 21 12.46 2.79 7.39
CA GLU A 21 12.21 4.18 7.81
C GLU A 21 12.47 5.18 6.69
N LEU A 22 13.58 5.02 5.98
CA LEU A 22 13.91 5.82 4.81
C LEU A 22 12.84 5.65 3.72
N SER A 23 12.44 4.41 3.44
CA SER A 23 11.37 4.14 2.48
C SER A 23 10.07 4.83 2.90
N ALA A 24 9.73 4.82 4.19
CA ALA A 24 8.55 5.50 4.72
C ALA A 24 8.58 7.01 4.48
N SER A 25 9.77 7.63 4.58
CA SER A 25 9.96 9.07 4.39
C SER A 25 9.79 9.53 2.94
N PHE A 26 9.93 8.62 1.96
CA PHE A 26 9.88 8.96 0.54
C PHE A 26 8.45 9.05 -0.01
N PHE A 27 7.46 8.55 0.72
CA PHE A 27 6.07 8.55 0.26
C PHE A 27 5.32 9.82 0.69
N ASP A 28 5.11 10.74 -0.25
CA ASP A 28 4.48 12.05 -0.01
C ASP A 28 2.97 12.00 0.28
N ASN A 29 2.26 10.98 -0.23
CA ASN A 29 0.80 10.90 -0.10
C ASN A 29 0.37 9.89 0.98
N PRO A 30 -0.36 10.31 2.02
CA PRO A 30 -0.88 9.41 3.06
C PRO A 30 -2.07 8.56 2.60
N GLN A 31 -2.73 8.88 1.48
CA GLN A 31 -3.97 8.24 1.02
C GLN A 31 -3.76 7.11 0.00
N THR A 32 -2.52 6.77 -0.33
CA THR A 32 -2.18 5.71 -1.30
C THR A 32 -1.50 4.54 -0.61
N SER A 33 -1.83 3.33 -1.03
CA SER A 33 -1.18 2.09 -0.63
C SER A 33 0.28 2.13 -1.06
N LYS A 34 1.18 1.83 -0.13
CA LYS A 34 2.62 1.91 -0.34
C LYS A 34 3.17 0.50 -0.43
N LEU A 35 3.87 0.16 -1.51
CA LEU A 35 4.53 -1.12 -1.68
C LEU A 35 6.05 -0.92 -1.65
N VAL A 36 6.73 -1.62 -0.77
CA VAL A 36 8.19 -1.66 -0.68
C VAL A 36 8.66 -3.05 -1.08
N ILE A 37 9.69 -3.13 -1.93
CA ILE A 37 10.32 -4.40 -2.31
C ILE A 37 11.71 -4.43 -1.68
N LEU A 38 11.91 -5.31 -0.72
CA LEU A 38 13.19 -5.53 -0.04
C LEU A 38 13.89 -6.72 -0.67
N VAL A 39 15.11 -6.51 -1.18
CA VAL A 39 15.95 -7.59 -1.72
C VAL A 39 17.10 -7.81 -0.76
N SER A 40 17.21 -9.02 -0.19
CA SER A 40 18.20 -9.34 0.85
C SER A 40 18.43 -10.85 0.96
N ASP A 41 19.57 -11.25 1.54
CA ASP A 41 19.86 -12.62 1.99
C ASP A 41 19.30 -12.89 3.41
N GLY A 42 18.85 -11.88 4.14
CA GLY A 42 18.29 -12.00 5.49
C GLY A 42 19.29 -12.36 6.59
N GLU A 43 20.60 -12.29 6.31
CA GLU A 43 21.66 -12.79 7.20
C GLU A 43 21.88 -11.94 8.45
N ASP A 44 21.71 -10.64 8.32
CA ASP A 44 21.89 -9.71 9.44
C ASP A 44 20.57 -9.00 9.71
N HIS A 45 19.86 -9.51 10.72
CA HIS A 45 18.63 -8.95 11.24
C HIS A 45 18.94 -8.27 12.57
N GLY A 46 19.22 -6.96 12.55
CA GLY A 46 19.30 -6.19 13.78
C GLY A 46 18.04 -6.39 14.64
N SER A 47 18.20 -6.41 15.97
CA SER A 47 17.09 -6.32 16.92
C SER A 47 16.31 -5.03 16.60
N GLY A 48 15.10 -5.15 16.04
CA GLY A 48 14.35 -4.00 15.53
C GLY A 48 13.74 -4.20 14.14
N SER A 49 14.16 -5.20 13.36
CA SER A 49 13.69 -5.36 11.97
C SER A 49 12.19 -5.73 11.90
N GLU A 50 11.72 -6.56 12.83
CA GLU A 50 10.29 -6.92 12.93
C GLU A 50 9.46 -5.75 13.49
N GLU A 51 9.99 -5.01 14.45
CA GLU A 51 9.36 -3.81 15.01
C GLU A 51 9.22 -2.71 13.95
N ALA A 52 10.27 -2.47 13.16
CA ALA A 52 10.26 -1.52 12.05
C ALA A 52 9.24 -1.92 10.97
N ALA A 53 9.09 -3.22 10.71
CA ALA A 53 8.06 -3.74 9.82
C ALA A 53 6.65 -3.49 10.38
N GLU A 54 6.44 -3.64 11.68
CA GLU A 54 5.15 -3.35 12.30
C GLU A 54 4.81 -1.84 12.24
N GLU A 55 5.79 -0.95 12.48
CA GLU A 55 5.63 0.49 12.30
C GLU A 55 5.38 0.87 10.84
N ALA A 56 6.07 0.21 9.91
CA ALA A 56 5.83 0.33 8.48
C ALA A 56 4.39 -0.02 8.10
N ARG A 57 3.85 -1.11 8.67
CA ARG A 57 2.45 -1.51 8.48
C ARG A 57 1.48 -0.44 8.96
N LYS A 58 1.72 0.18 10.12
CA LYS A 58 0.88 1.27 10.66
C LYS A 58 0.83 2.49 9.72
N LYS A 59 1.89 2.70 8.95
CA LYS A 59 1.97 3.77 7.92
C LYS A 59 1.36 3.37 6.57
N GLY A 60 0.66 2.23 6.49
CA GLY A 60 0.00 1.75 5.28
C GLY A 60 0.96 1.11 4.26
N MET A 61 2.17 0.74 4.68
CA MET A 61 3.14 0.09 3.81
C MET A 61 3.00 -1.44 3.86
N LYS A 62 3.05 -2.06 2.68
CA LYS A 62 3.20 -3.51 2.50
C LYS A 62 4.61 -3.80 2.01
N LEU A 63 5.23 -4.85 2.55
CA LEU A 63 6.59 -5.25 2.19
C LEU A 63 6.60 -6.57 1.44
N ILE A 64 7.16 -6.58 0.24
CA ILE A 64 7.53 -7.81 -0.46
C ILE A 64 9.02 -8.05 -0.25
N THR A 65 9.38 -9.17 0.33
CA THR A 65 10.79 -9.56 0.52
C THR A 65 11.21 -10.55 -0.56
N VAL A 66 12.32 -10.29 -1.22
CA VAL A 66 12.94 -11.14 -2.25
C VAL A 66 14.23 -11.70 -1.67
N GLY A 67 14.23 -13.01 -1.40
CA GLY A 67 15.40 -13.71 -0.86
C GLY A 67 16.45 -14.01 -1.92
N VAL A 68 17.68 -13.53 -1.76
CA VAL A 68 18.79 -13.79 -2.71
C VAL A 68 19.87 -14.64 -2.05
N GLY A 69 20.39 -15.62 -2.79
CA GLY A 69 21.42 -16.53 -2.31
C GLY A 69 20.89 -17.94 -2.10
N THR A 70 21.63 -18.77 -1.35
CA THR A 70 21.25 -20.16 -1.07
C THR A 70 21.38 -20.43 0.42
N GLU A 71 20.53 -21.32 0.97
CA GLU A 71 20.59 -21.69 2.40
C GLU A 71 21.89 -22.42 2.77
N LYS A 72 22.47 -23.16 1.80
CA LYS A 72 23.79 -23.79 1.98
C LYS A 72 24.91 -22.76 2.15
N GLY A 73 24.72 -21.59 1.54
CA GLY A 73 25.67 -20.50 1.53
C GLY A 73 26.85 -20.71 0.61
N GLY A 74 27.63 -19.65 0.45
CA GLY A 74 28.84 -19.66 -0.36
C GLY A 74 29.81 -18.56 0.03
N PRO A 75 31.11 -18.71 -0.32
CA PRO A 75 32.09 -17.68 -0.07
C PRO A 75 31.91 -16.51 -1.03
N ILE A 76 32.23 -15.30 -0.57
CA ILE A 76 32.09 -14.07 -1.38
C ILE A 76 33.36 -13.88 -2.23
N PRO A 77 33.31 -14.01 -3.57
CA PRO A 77 34.50 -13.92 -4.41
C PRO A 77 34.91 -12.46 -4.63
N ILE A 78 36.20 -12.17 -4.46
CA ILE A 78 36.84 -10.92 -4.86
C ILE A 78 37.40 -11.13 -6.27
N LYS A 79 36.83 -10.43 -7.24
CA LYS A 79 37.19 -10.57 -8.65
C LYS A 79 37.98 -9.35 -9.14
N ARG A 80 39.05 -9.60 -9.89
CA ARG A 80 39.82 -8.59 -10.62
C ARG A 80 39.81 -8.95 -12.10
N ASN A 81 39.31 -8.02 -12.93
CA ASN A 81 39.13 -8.25 -14.38
C ASN A 81 38.31 -9.52 -14.72
N GLY A 82 37.31 -9.85 -13.89
CA GLY A 82 36.44 -11.02 -14.09
C GLY A 82 37.01 -12.36 -13.61
N VAL A 83 38.28 -12.41 -13.20
CA VAL A 83 38.93 -13.60 -12.63
C VAL A 83 38.85 -13.55 -11.11
N ILE A 84 38.57 -14.69 -10.47
CA ILE A 84 38.55 -14.82 -9.00
C ILE A 84 40.00 -14.75 -8.51
N GLU A 85 40.33 -13.71 -7.76
CA GLU A 85 41.67 -13.50 -7.17
C GLU A 85 41.72 -14.06 -5.74
N SER A 86 40.67 -13.85 -4.97
CA SER A 86 40.56 -14.32 -3.59
C SER A 86 39.10 -14.36 -3.12
N PHE A 87 38.87 -14.74 -1.87
CA PHE A 87 37.57 -14.65 -1.21
C PHE A 87 37.64 -13.62 -0.07
N LYS A 88 36.50 -13.00 0.23
CA LYS A 88 36.37 -12.10 1.38
C LYS A 88 36.73 -12.85 2.66
N ARG A 89 37.54 -12.21 3.51
CA ARG A 89 37.93 -12.70 4.83
C ARG A 89 37.46 -11.75 5.93
N ASP A 90 37.22 -12.30 7.11
CA ASP A 90 36.92 -11.55 8.33
C ASP A 90 38.20 -11.02 9.00
N ASN A 91 38.04 -10.43 10.19
CA ASN A 91 39.16 -9.87 10.96
C ASN A 91 40.12 -10.94 11.49
N ASP A 92 39.66 -12.19 11.63
CA ASP A 92 40.44 -13.33 12.09
C ASP A 92 41.15 -14.04 10.92
N GLY A 93 40.89 -13.61 9.69
CA GLY A 93 41.49 -14.14 8.47
C GLY A 93 40.74 -15.34 7.90
N GLU A 94 39.58 -15.71 8.45
CA GLU A 94 38.76 -16.81 7.98
C GLU A 94 37.88 -16.37 6.80
N VAL A 95 37.52 -17.32 5.92
CA VAL A 95 36.71 -17.01 4.73
C VAL A 95 35.26 -16.75 5.14
N VAL A 96 34.72 -15.60 4.75
CA VAL A 96 33.32 -15.23 5.00
C VAL A 96 32.41 -16.07 4.10
N VAL A 97 31.49 -16.80 4.71
CA VAL A 97 30.45 -17.59 4.02
C VAL A 97 29.10 -16.95 4.32
N THR A 98 28.46 -16.40 3.29
CA THR A 98 27.12 -15.81 3.38
C THR A 98 26.05 -16.84 3.05
N LYS A 99 24.90 -16.78 3.73
CA LYS A 99 23.76 -17.69 3.58
C LYS A 99 22.45 -16.93 3.45
N LEU A 100 21.51 -17.53 2.71
CA LEU A 100 20.13 -17.07 2.71
C LEU A 100 19.40 -17.56 3.96
N TYR A 101 18.74 -16.64 4.67
CA TYR A 101 17.87 -16.88 5.82
C TYR A 101 16.42 -16.55 5.44
N PRO A 102 15.73 -17.48 4.75
CA PRO A 102 14.40 -17.21 4.19
C PRO A 102 13.36 -16.97 5.30
N ASP A 103 13.50 -17.63 6.45
CA ASP A 103 12.53 -17.50 7.54
C ASP A 103 12.58 -16.12 8.21
N ALA A 104 13.75 -15.47 8.24
CA ALA A 104 13.85 -14.09 8.70
C ALA A 104 13.08 -13.15 7.78
N LEU A 105 13.26 -13.28 6.46
CA LEU A 105 12.57 -12.47 5.47
C LEU A 105 11.06 -12.70 5.48
N LYS A 106 10.61 -13.95 5.60
CA LYS A 106 9.18 -14.29 5.75
C LYS A 106 8.55 -13.61 6.95
N ARG A 107 9.20 -13.67 8.12
CA ARG A 107 8.67 -13.01 9.34
C ARG A 107 8.49 -11.51 9.13
N ILE A 108 9.48 -10.83 8.56
CA ILE A 108 9.41 -9.39 8.29
C ILE A 108 8.28 -9.08 7.30
N ALA A 109 8.15 -9.87 6.22
CA ALA A 109 7.06 -9.70 5.25
C ALA A 109 5.67 -9.91 5.90
N GLU A 110 5.52 -10.94 6.72
CA GLU A 110 4.28 -11.25 7.45
C GLU A 110 3.86 -10.13 8.40
N ARG A 111 4.81 -9.48 9.11
CA ARG A 111 4.52 -8.31 9.96
C ARG A 111 3.89 -7.16 9.18
N THR A 112 4.15 -7.03 7.88
CA THR A 112 3.54 -5.99 7.03
C THR A 112 2.29 -6.43 6.28
N LYS A 113 1.85 -7.69 6.47
CA LYS A 113 0.84 -8.35 5.61
C LYS A 113 1.23 -8.33 4.12
N GLY A 114 2.53 -8.39 3.84
CA GLY A 114 3.07 -8.52 2.51
C GLY A 114 3.36 -9.97 2.17
N GLY A 115 4.49 -10.23 1.51
CA GLY A 115 4.82 -11.59 1.09
C GLY A 115 6.28 -11.82 0.75
N TYR A 116 6.66 -13.09 0.66
CA TYR A 116 8.02 -13.53 0.37
C TYR A 116 8.07 -14.27 -0.96
N VAL A 117 9.12 -13.99 -1.74
CA VAL A 117 9.44 -14.73 -2.97
C VAL A 117 10.94 -15.05 -2.99
N TYR A 118 11.28 -16.25 -3.46
CA TYR A 118 12.67 -16.63 -3.64
C TYR A 118 13.22 -16.02 -4.94
N GLY A 119 14.37 -15.35 -4.84
CA GLY A 119 15.04 -14.62 -5.91
C GLY A 119 15.85 -15.48 -6.88
N GLY A 120 15.74 -16.81 -6.82
CA GLY A 120 16.48 -17.71 -7.72
C GLY A 120 16.06 -17.63 -9.19
N SER A 121 14.88 -17.08 -9.48
CA SER A 121 14.34 -16.92 -10.83
C SER A 121 13.76 -15.52 -11.00
N THR A 122 14.39 -14.69 -11.84
CA THR A 122 13.90 -13.34 -12.14
C THR A 122 12.48 -13.33 -12.69
N ARG A 123 12.10 -14.39 -13.43
CA ARG A 123 10.76 -14.53 -13.99
C ARG A 123 9.71 -14.69 -12.88
N GLU A 124 9.98 -15.55 -11.90
CA GLU A 124 9.08 -15.79 -10.77
C GLU A 124 8.93 -14.55 -9.89
N VAL A 125 10.03 -13.84 -9.61
CA VAL A 125 9.98 -12.58 -8.85
C VAL A 125 9.13 -11.54 -9.57
N SER A 126 9.35 -11.37 -10.88
CA SER A 126 8.60 -10.40 -11.70
C SER A 126 7.10 -10.72 -11.73
N GLU A 127 6.75 -11.99 -11.95
CA GLU A 127 5.37 -12.46 -11.96
C GLU A 127 4.70 -12.29 -10.59
N TYR A 128 5.40 -12.62 -9.51
CA TYR A 128 4.92 -12.43 -8.14
C TYR A 128 4.64 -10.97 -7.81
N VAL A 129 5.60 -10.07 -8.10
CA VAL A 129 5.46 -8.63 -7.85
C VAL A 129 4.33 -8.04 -8.67
N LYS A 130 4.18 -8.45 -9.94
CA LYS A 130 3.08 -8.01 -10.80
C LYS A 130 1.72 -8.41 -10.22
N ASN A 131 1.56 -9.67 -9.82
CA ASN A 131 0.33 -10.16 -9.21
C ASN A 131 0.01 -9.45 -7.89
N ALA A 132 1.03 -9.15 -7.08
CA ALA A 132 0.85 -8.42 -5.84
C ALA A 132 0.38 -6.97 -6.08
N LEU A 133 0.94 -6.28 -7.08
CA LEU A 133 0.52 -4.94 -7.49
C LEU A 133 -0.93 -4.91 -7.97
N GLU A 134 -1.31 -5.84 -8.86
CA GLU A 134 -2.69 -5.92 -9.39
C GLU A 134 -3.73 -6.12 -8.28
N ASN A 135 -3.41 -6.92 -7.26
CA ASN A 135 -4.30 -7.14 -6.11
C ASN A 135 -4.44 -5.90 -5.22
N ILE A 136 -3.36 -5.14 -5.04
CA ILE A 136 -3.38 -3.89 -4.27
C ILE A 136 -4.22 -2.84 -5.00
N GLU A 137 -4.02 -2.65 -6.31
CA GLU A 137 -4.79 -1.69 -7.12
C GLU A 137 -6.30 -2.01 -7.12
N LYS A 138 -6.67 -3.29 -7.28
CA LYS A 138 -8.08 -3.71 -7.21
C LYS A 138 -8.71 -3.39 -5.85
N THR A 139 -8.00 -3.66 -4.77
CA THR A 139 -8.49 -3.40 -3.40
C THR A 139 -8.73 -1.90 -3.18
N GLU A 140 -7.83 -1.04 -3.66
CA GLU A 140 -8.03 0.42 -3.58
C GLU A 140 -9.22 0.89 -4.41
N PHE A 141 -9.38 0.37 -5.62
CA PHE A 141 -10.45 0.76 -6.52
C PHE A 141 -11.84 0.38 -5.97
N GLU A 142 -11.99 -0.83 -5.44
CA GLU A 142 -13.21 -1.25 -4.74
C GLU A 142 -13.53 -0.34 -3.54
N SER A 143 -12.53 0.02 -2.74
CA SER A 143 -12.72 0.91 -1.59
C SER A 143 -13.21 2.31 -2.00
N LYS A 144 -12.75 2.84 -3.14
CA LYS A 144 -13.22 4.12 -3.69
C LYS A 144 -14.64 4.03 -4.25
N GLN A 145 -15.00 2.95 -4.92
CA GLN A 145 -16.37 2.74 -5.41
C GLN A 145 -17.38 2.64 -4.27
N VAL A 146 -17.01 2.05 -3.14
CA VAL A 146 -17.86 2.03 -1.93
C VAL A 146 -18.08 3.43 -1.35
N ALA A 147 -17.13 4.36 -1.55
CA ALA A 147 -17.20 5.73 -1.02
C ALA A 147 -17.92 6.73 -1.94
N GLU A 148 -18.31 6.35 -3.16
CA GLU A 148 -19.06 7.22 -4.05
C GLU A 148 -20.55 7.21 -3.67
N TYR A 149 -20.90 7.99 -2.64
CA TYR A 149 -22.29 8.18 -2.24
C TYR A 149 -23.07 8.90 -3.35
N GLN A 150 -23.92 8.15 -4.05
CA GLN A 150 -24.89 8.69 -4.99
C GLN A 150 -25.88 9.60 -4.23
N SER A 151 -25.98 10.84 -4.68
CA SER A 151 -26.78 11.87 -4.02
C SER A 151 -28.28 11.67 -4.29
N GLN A 152 -29.01 11.04 -3.36
CA GLN A 152 -30.44 10.70 -3.53
C GLN A 152 -31.42 11.89 -3.30
N TYR A 153 -30.92 13.13 -3.19
CA TYR A 153 -31.77 14.31 -2.96
C TYR A 153 -32.76 14.60 -4.09
N GLN A 154 -32.54 14.04 -5.28
CA GLN A 154 -33.39 14.21 -6.47
C GLN A 154 -34.83 13.77 -6.21
N TRP A 155 -35.03 12.67 -5.48
CA TRP A 155 -36.37 12.19 -5.11
C TRP A 155 -37.07 13.15 -4.13
N PHE A 156 -36.35 13.65 -3.14
CA PHE A 156 -36.86 14.63 -2.19
C PHE A 156 -37.22 15.96 -2.88
N LEU A 157 -36.37 16.41 -3.81
CA LEU A 157 -36.62 17.60 -4.62
C LEU A 157 -37.82 17.42 -5.55
N GLY A 158 -37.96 16.24 -6.17
CA GLY A 158 -39.11 15.89 -7.01
C GLY A 158 -40.43 15.90 -6.23
N ILE A 159 -40.45 15.33 -5.02
CA ILE A 159 -41.62 15.38 -4.13
C ILE A 159 -41.96 16.81 -3.74
N ALA A 160 -40.96 17.63 -3.37
CA ALA A 160 -41.17 19.03 -3.05
C ALA A 160 -41.75 19.81 -4.24
N PHE A 161 -41.27 19.54 -5.45
CA PHE A 161 -41.78 20.17 -6.67
C PHE A 161 -43.23 19.78 -6.98
N VAL A 162 -43.58 18.49 -6.81
CA VAL A 162 -44.96 18.02 -6.98
C VAL A 162 -45.90 18.64 -5.95
N LEU A 163 -45.47 18.73 -4.68
CA LEU A 163 -46.25 19.38 -3.63
C LEU A 163 -46.51 20.88 -3.94
N LEU A 164 -45.50 21.58 -4.46
CA LEU A 164 -45.62 22.98 -4.87
C LEU A 164 -46.61 23.12 -6.04
N LEU A 165 -46.57 22.23 -7.03
CA LEU A 165 -47.56 22.23 -8.12
C LEU A 165 -48.98 21.98 -7.59
N LEU A 166 -49.15 21.01 -6.69
CA LEU A 166 -50.45 20.72 -6.07
C LEU A 166 -51.00 21.92 -5.29
N GLU A 167 -50.14 22.66 -4.61
CA GLU A 167 -50.53 23.88 -3.90
C GLU A 167 -51.12 24.93 -4.84
N ILE A 168 -50.47 25.19 -5.99
CA ILE A 168 -50.97 26.15 -7.00
C ILE A 168 -52.37 25.74 -7.48
N PHE A 169 -52.57 24.46 -7.84
CA PHE A 169 -53.88 23.99 -8.33
C PHE A 169 -54.96 23.95 -7.24
N LEU A 170 -54.59 23.74 -5.97
CA LEU A 170 -55.52 23.75 -4.83
C LEU A 170 -55.88 25.17 -4.39
N LEU A 171 -54.97 26.14 -4.51
CA LEU A 171 -55.23 27.55 -4.18
C LEU A 171 -56.34 28.14 -5.04
N GLU A 172 -56.37 27.80 -6.33
CA GLU A 172 -57.42 28.25 -7.25
C GLU A 172 -58.82 27.71 -6.91
N ARG A 173 -58.90 26.54 -6.28
CA ARG A 173 -60.18 25.92 -5.89
C ARG A 173 -60.67 26.31 -4.49
N ARG A 174 -59.78 26.62 -3.54
CA ARG A 174 -60.18 26.87 -2.14
C ARG A 174 -60.99 28.16 -1.95
N THR A 175 -60.86 29.14 -2.83
CA THR A 175 -61.60 30.41 -2.68
C THR A 175 -63.00 30.39 -3.32
N ALA A 176 -63.29 29.43 -4.22
CA ALA A 176 -64.58 29.35 -4.88
C ALA A 176 -65.68 28.73 -4.01
N TRP A 177 -65.35 27.72 -3.18
CA TRP A 177 -66.31 27.15 -2.23
C TRP A 177 -66.60 28.13 -1.09
N ILE A 178 -65.57 28.78 -0.53
CA ILE A 178 -65.74 29.70 0.61
C ILE A 178 -66.59 30.91 0.22
N ARG A 179 -66.50 31.39 -1.04
CA ARG A 179 -67.43 32.39 -1.59
C ARG A 179 -68.88 31.90 -1.73
N LYS A 180 -69.11 30.59 -1.86
CA LYS A 180 -70.44 29.97 -1.94
C LYS A 180 -71.07 29.76 -0.56
N LEU A 181 -70.26 29.72 0.49
CA LEU A 181 -70.72 29.80 1.87
C LEU A 181 -70.88 31.27 2.21
N ASN A 182 -72.12 31.75 2.21
CA ASN A 182 -72.51 33.10 2.59
C ASN A 182 -72.26 33.35 4.10
N LEU A 183 -70.99 33.35 4.51
CA LEU A 183 -70.54 33.43 5.90
C LEU A 183 -70.60 34.87 6.45
N PHE A 184 -70.76 35.85 5.57
CA PHE A 184 -71.07 37.23 5.92
C PHE A 184 -72.36 37.61 5.20
N ASN A 185 -73.46 37.54 5.93
CA ASN A 185 -74.80 37.88 5.47
C ASN A 185 -74.90 39.41 5.30
N GLU A 186 -74.17 39.99 4.33
CA GLU A 186 -74.34 41.38 3.95
C GLU A 186 -75.59 41.51 3.09
N LYS A 187 -76.65 42.06 3.71
CA LYS A 187 -77.77 42.69 3.01
C LYS A 187 -77.46 44.17 2.86
N GLU A 188 -77.06 44.56 1.67
CA GLU A 188 -77.73 45.49 0.72
C GLU A 188 -76.76 45.92 -0.38
#